data_AF-A0A6N8XBL8-F1
#
_entry.id   AF-A0A6N8XBL8-F1
#
_cell.length_a   1.000
_cell.length_b   1.000
_cell.length_c   1.000
_cell.angle_alpha   90.00
_cell.angle_beta   90.00
_cell.angle_gamma   90.00
#
_symmetry.space_group_name_H-M   'P 1'
#
loop_
_entity.id
_entity.type
_entity.pdbx_description
1 polymer ?
#
loop_
_entity_poly.entity_id
_entity_poly.type
_entity_poly.pdbx_seq_one_letter_code
_entity_poly.pdbx_strand_id
1 'polypeptide(L)'
;MELTFGRFVAALRTADVRASPAETLTAFEIVVRVGIDDKALLKDSLALALAKSRDEKARFEDTFERFFALAFRERAKPSFVRRVDRDAILGELRAGASPSLVEAVANVLDDDRDSLAFRIHRAGGRAGIHGIGSLREKSIFARQIGAFLGLDELDAYLANPGLAASESESREF
;
A
#
# COMPACT_ATOMS: atom_id res chain seq x y z
N MET A 1 1.64 -12.37 4.02
CA MET A 1 2.50 -12.52 2.84
C MET A 1 1.82 -13.33 1.73
N GLU A 2 1.17 -14.47 2.03
CA GLU A 2 0.45 -15.30 1.02
C GLU A 2 -0.57 -14.55 0.15
N LEU A 3 -1.44 -13.73 0.76
CA LEU A 3 -2.46 -12.95 0.02
C LEU A 3 -1.85 -11.96 -0.99
N THR A 4 -0.67 -11.43 -0.70
CA THR A 4 0.04 -10.50 -1.58
C THR A 4 0.68 -11.25 -2.75
N PHE A 5 1.26 -12.42 -2.49
CA PHE A 5 1.87 -13.22 -3.55
C PHE A 5 0.85 -13.79 -4.53
N GLY A 6 -0.32 -14.23 -4.05
CA GLY A 6 -1.41 -14.66 -4.94
C GLY A 6 -1.88 -13.57 -5.91
N ARG A 7 -1.86 -12.29 -5.48
CA ARG A 7 -2.15 -11.13 -6.34
C ARG A 7 -1.06 -10.89 -7.37
N PHE A 8 0.21 -11.10 -7.03
CA PHE A 8 1.30 -11.01 -7.99
C PHE A 8 1.16 -12.04 -9.11
N VAL A 9 0.85 -13.29 -8.76
CA VAL A 9 0.60 -14.36 -9.75
C VAL A 9 -0.60 -14.04 -10.64
N ALA A 10 -1.67 -13.45 -10.09
CA ALA A 10 -2.81 -12.99 -10.87
C ALA A 10 -2.44 -11.84 -11.84
N ALA A 11 -1.59 -10.91 -11.40
CA ALA A 11 -1.08 -9.83 -12.25
C ALA A 11 -0.24 -10.37 -13.40
N LEU A 12 0.65 -11.34 -13.13
CA LEU A 12 1.44 -12.02 -14.17
C LEU A 12 0.57 -12.71 -15.22
N ARG A 13 -0.51 -13.40 -14.80
CA ARG A 13 -1.47 -14.02 -15.73
C ARG A 13 -2.18 -12.98 -16.60
N THR A 14 -2.51 -11.82 -16.04
CA THR A 14 -3.10 -10.70 -16.79
C THR A 14 -2.11 -10.13 -17.81
N ALA A 15 -0.81 -10.17 -17.50
CA ALA A 15 0.28 -9.82 -18.40
C ALA A 15 0.72 -10.98 -19.33
N ASP A 16 -0.10 -12.02 -19.49
CA ASP A 16 0.19 -13.19 -20.32
C ASP A 16 1.53 -13.89 -19.99
N VAL A 17 1.84 -13.98 -18.69
CA VAL A 17 2.89 -14.83 -18.13
C VAL A 17 2.21 -15.99 -17.41
N ARG A 18 2.15 -17.16 -18.06
CA ARG A 18 1.35 -18.30 -17.59
C ARG A 18 2.15 -19.19 -16.64
N ALA A 19 2.15 -18.83 -15.36
CA ALA A 19 2.67 -19.68 -14.29
C ALA A 19 1.71 -20.85 -13.99
N SER A 20 2.22 -22.08 -14.16
CA SER A 20 1.57 -23.32 -13.76
C SER A 20 1.47 -23.44 -12.22
N PRO A 21 0.63 -24.36 -11.69
CA PRO A 21 0.56 -24.59 -10.25
C PRO A 21 1.89 -24.99 -9.63
N ALA A 22 2.68 -25.84 -10.32
CA ALA A 22 4.00 -26.27 -9.84
C ALA A 22 4.98 -25.11 -9.77
N GLU A 23 5.04 -24.26 -10.80
CA GLU A 23 5.90 -23.07 -10.83
C GLU A 23 5.48 -22.04 -9.78
N THR A 24 4.17 -21.92 -9.53
CA THR A 24 3.65 -21.03 -8.48
C THR A 24 4.12 -21.48 -7.09
N LEU A 25 4.14 -22.79 -6.84
CA LEU A 25 4.66 -23.35 -5.58
C LEU A 25 6.17 -23.10 -5.45
N THR A 26 6.95 -23.37 -6.50
CA THR A 26 8.39 -23.07 -6.53
C THR A 26 8.66 -21.57 -6.29
N ALA A 27 7.88 -20.69 -6.92
CA ALA A 27 8.03 -19.26 -6.76
C ALA A 27 7.67 -18.80 -5.34
N PHE A 28 6.70 -19.46 -4.68
CA PHE A 28 6.42 -19.21 -3.27
C PHE A 28 7.61 -19.58 -2.38
N GLU A 29 8.24 -20.73 -2.61
CA GLU A 29 9.46 -21.13 -1.89
C GLU A 29 10.60 -20.15 -2.10
N ILE A 30 10.76 -19.61 -3.32
CA ILE A 30 11.74 -18.56 -3.63
C ILE A 30 11.48 -17.32 -2.77
N VAL A 31 10.24 -16.84 -2.68
CA VAL A 31 9.90 -15.67 -1.85
C VAL A 31 10.25 -15.93 -0.38
N VAL A 32 9.93 -17.11 0.15
CA VAL A 32 10.22 -17.48 1.54
C VAL A 32 11.73 -17.55 1.81
N ARG A 33 12.54 -18.02 0.85
CA ARG A 33 13.98 -18.19 1.03
C ARG A 33 14.79 -16.93 0.74
N VAL A 34 14.43 -16.18 -0.31
CA VAL A 34 15.16 -14.99 -0.77
C VAL A 34 14.74 -13.74 0.01
N GLY A 35 13.47 -13.64 0.38
CA GLY A 35 12.94 -12.44 1.02
C GLY A 35 12.91 -11.22 0.09
N ILE A 36 12.85 -10.03 0.68
CA ILE A 36 12.71 -8.74 -0.03
C ILE A 36 13.89 -7.80 0.23
N ASP A 37 15.00 -8.31 0.74
CA ASP A 37 16.17 -7.49 1.06
C ASP A 37 16.98 -7.12 -0.19
N ASP A 38 17.04 -8.03 -1.16
CA ASP A 38 17.71 -7.83 -2.44
C ASP A 38 16.70 -7.92 -3.59
N LYS A 39 16.38 -6.76 -4.16
CA LYS A 39 15.48 -6.62 -5.31
C LYS A 39 15.95 -7.45 -6.50
N ALA A 40 17.24 -7.37 -6.85
CA ALA A 40 17.76 -7.99 -8.04
C ALA A 40 17.70 -9.52 -7.89
N LEU A 41 18.13 -10.02 -6.72
CA LEU A 41 18.10 -11.45 -6.44
C LEU A 41 16.68 -12.03 -6.46
N LEU A 42 15.71 -11.33 -5.84
CA LEU A 42 14.31 -11.76 -5.85
C LEU A 42 13.75 -11.77 -7.27
N LYS A 43 14.00 -10.70 -8.03
CA LYS A 43 13.52 -10.56 -9.40
C LYS A 43 14.08 -11.64 -10.32
N ASP A 44 15.38 -11.86 -10.29
CA ASP A 44 16.06 -12.82 -11.15
C ASP A 44 15.62 -14.26 -10.83
N SER A 45 15.48 -14.57 -9.53
CA SER A 45 15.03 -15.89 -9.07
C SER A 45 13.59 -16.17 -9.51
N LEU A 46 12.69 -15.19 -9.36
CA LEU A 46 11.31 -15.32 -9.80
C LEU A 46 11.18 -15.34 -11.33
N ALA A 47 11.97 -14.55 -12.06
CA ALA A 47 12.01 -14.58 -13.51
C ALA A 47 12.42 -15.96 -14.03
N LEU A 48 13.39 -16.60 -13.39
CA LEU A 48 13.84 -17.95 -13.72
C LEU A 48 12.74 -19.00 -13.51
N ALA A 49 11.97 -18.88 -12.43
CA ALA A 49 10.91 -19.83 -12.09
C ALA A 49 9.62 -19.64 -12.91
N LEU A 50 9.30 -18.40 -13.29
CA LEU A 50 7.96 -18.03 -13.81
C LEU A 50 7.94 -17.66 -15.29
N ALA A 51 9.07 -17.34 -15.92
CA ALA A 51 9.13 -16.89 -17.30
C ALA A 51 10.14 -17.69 -18.14
N LYS A 52 9.64 -18.42 -19.14
CA LYS A 52 10.44 -19.38 -19.95
C LYS A 52 10.96 -18.77 -21.24
N SER A 53 10.13 -17.96 -21.90
CA SER A 53 10.50 -17.28 -23.14
C SER A 53 11.06 -15.89 -22.89
N ARG A 54 11.76 -15.34 -23.89
CA ARG A 54 12.27 -13.96 -23.85
C ARG A 54 11.13 -12.94 -23.70
N ASP A 55 10.01 -13.18 -24.39
CA ASP A 55 8.84 -12.30 -24.33
C ASP A 55 8.15 -12.36 -22.97
N GLU A 56 8.03 -13.56 -22.38
CA GLU A 56 7.54 -13.71 -21.00
C GLU A 56 8.45 -13.01 -20.00
N LYS A 57 9.77 -13.07 -20.17
CA LYS A 57 10.71 -12.36 -19.29
C LYS A 57 10.53 -10.85 -19.36
N ALA A 58 10.30 -10.30 -20.54
CA ALA A 58 10.02 -8.86 -20.69
C ALA A 58 8.70 -8.46 -19.99
N ARG A 59 7.64 -9.27 -20.12
CA ARG A 59 6.35 -9.01 -19.46
C ARG A 59 6.41 -9.23 -17.94
N PHE A 60 7.16 -10.24 -17.51
CA PHE A 60 7.47 -10.49 -16.11
C PHE A 60 8.17 -9.29 -15.49
N GLU A 61 9.23 -8.81 -16.14
CA GLU A 61 10.05 -7.69 -15.66
C GLU A 61 9.18 -6.44 -15.44
N ASP A 62 8.40 -6.04 -16.45
CA ASP A 62 7.49 -4.88 -16.34
C ASP A 62 6.44 -5.08 -15.24
N THR A 63 5.90 -6.29 -15.10
CA THR A 63 4.93 -6.61 -14.05
C THR A 63 5.56 -6.56 -12.66
N PHE A 64 6.77 -7.10 -12.50
CA PHE A 64 7.53 -7.09 -11.26
C PHE A 64 7.84 -5.67 -10.81
N GLU A 65 8.37 -4.85 -11.72
CA GLU A 65 8.72 -3.46 -11.44
C GLU A 65 7.51 -2.65 -10.97
N ARG A 66 6.34 -2.85 -11.60
CA ARG A 66 5.09 -2.18 -11.18
C ARG A 66 4.55 -2.72 -9.85
N PHE A 67 4.58 -4.04 -9.65
CA PHE A 67 4.02 -4.68 -8.47
C PHE A 67 4.82 -4.38 -7.22
N PHE A 68 6.16 -4.40 -7.32
CA PHE A 68 7.07 -4.18 -6.21
C PHE A 68 7.64 -2.75 -6.12
N ALA A 69 7.13 -1.80 -6.93
CA ALA A 69 7.58 -0.41 -6.95
C ALA A 69 7.64 0.25 -5.56
N LEU A 70 6.68 -0.07 -4.69
CA LEU A 70 6.63 0.46 -3.32
C LEU A 70 7.52 -0.31 -2.34
N ALA A 71 7.68 -1.62 -2.53
CA ALA A 71 8.47 -2.48 -1.65
C ALA A 71 9.96 -2.15 -1.70
N PHE A 72 10.46 -1.77 -2.89
CA PHE A 72 11.87 -1.42 -3.10
C PHE A 72 12.12 0.08 -3.23
N ARG A 73 11.14 0.91 -2.84
CA ARG A 73 11.34 2.35 -2.87
C ARG A 73 12.39 2.72 -1.82
N GLU A 74 13.39 3.50 -2.23
CA GLU A 74 14.37 4.02 -1.27
C GLU A 74 13.67 4.72 -0.11
N ARG A 75 14.13 4.42 1.10
CA ARG A 75 13.74 5.14 2.31
C ARG A 75 13.90 6.63 2.03
N ALA A 76 12.79 7.38 2.09
CA ALA A 76 12.90 8.81 2.20
C ALA A 76 13.81 9.06 3.40
N LYS A 77 14.94 9.76 3.20
CA LYS A 77 15.78 10.20 4.32
C LYS A 77 14.82 10.85 5.32
N PRO A 78 14.85 10.47 6.63
CA PRO A 78 13.91 10.99 7.61
C PRO A 78 13.99 12.51 7.56
N SER A 79 13.02 13.11 6.89
CA SER A 79 12.97 14.53 6.60
C SER A 79 11.89 15.08 7.49
N PHE A 80 12.30 16.01 8.36
CA PHE A 80 11.46 16.86 9.20
C PHE A 80 10.71 16.25 10.40
N VAL A 81 10.33 14.96 10.40
CA VAL A 81 9.50 14.37 11.49
C VAL A 81 10.22 14.31 12.86
N ARG A 82 11.57 14.34 12.90
CA ARG A 82 12.34 14.33 14.15
C ARG A 82 12.14 15.54 15.08
N ARG A 83 11.42 16.59 14.64
CA ARG A 83 11.05 17.76 15.47
C ARG A 83 9.59 17.76 15.92
N VAL A 84 8.88 16.67 15.71
CA VAL A 84 7.44 16.59 15.96
C VAL A 84 7.20 15.75 17.21
N ASP A 85 6.47 16.31 18.19
CA ASP A 85 6.02 15.55 19.35
C ASP A 85 4.89 14.61 18.90
N ARG A 86 5.29 13.36 18.64
CA ARG A 86 4.40 12.30 18.15
C ARG A 86 3.23 12.08 19.10
N ASP A 87 3.50 12.00 20.40
CA ASP A 87 2.48 11.64 21.38
C ASP A 87 1.50 12.79 21.59
N ALA A 88 1.97 14.04 21.48
CA ALA A 88 1.08 15.21 21.43
C ALA A 88 0.14 15.15 20.21
N ILE A 89 0.67 14.95 18.99
CA ILE A 89 -0.17 14.88 17.77
C ILE A 89 -1.18 13.74 17.86
N LEU A 90 -0.75 12.54 18.25
CA LEU A 90 -1.66 11.40 18.34
C LEU A 90 -2.66 11.58 19.48
N GLY A 91 -2.30 12.27 20.56
CA GLY A 91 -3.21 12.65 21.64
C GLY A 91 -4.32 13.58 21.15
N GLU A 92 -3.97 14.63 20.42
CA GLU A 92 -4.92 15.58 19.85
C GLU A 92 -5.84 14.92 18.82
N LEU A 93 -5.29 14.11 17.91
CA LEU A 93 -6.10 13.39 16.93
C LEU A 93 -7.06 12.39 17.60
N ARG A 94 -6.63 11.68 18.64
CA ARG A 94 -7.52 10.73 19.37
C ARG A 94 -8.72 11.42 20.03
N ALA A 95 -8.65 12.73 20.29
CA ALA A 95 -9.72 13.48 20.92
C ALA A 95 -10.91 13.77 19.97
N GLY A 96 -10.76 13.59 18.66
CA GLY A 96 -11.85 13.88 17.73
C GLY A 96 -11.72 13.35 16.30
N ALA A 97 -10.63 12.66 15.96
CA ALA A 97 -10.46 12.01 14.68
C ALA A 97 -10.84 10.53 14.74
N SER A 98 -11.21 9.97 13.59
CA SER A 98 -11.51 8.56 13.44
C SER A 98 -10.28 7.68 13.72
N PRO A 99 -10.48 6.44 14.20
CA PRO A 99 -9.38 5.48 14.37
C PRO A 99 -8.58 5.24 13.09
N SER A 100 -9.24 5.30 11.92
CA SER A 100 -8.57 5.17 10.63
C SER A 100 -7.59 6.31 10.39
N LEU A 101 -7.97 7.56 10.66
CA LEU A 101 -7.03 8.67 10.49
C LEU A 101 -5.87 8.58 11.49
N VAL A 102 -6.17 8.30 12.77
CA VAL A 102 -5.15 8.17 13.83
C VAL A 102 -4.10 7.11 13.46
N GLU A 103 -4.52 5.93 13.01
CA GLU A 103 -3.61 4.87 12.55
C GLU A 103 -2.81 5.28 11.30
N ALA A 104 -3.40 6.04 10.38
CA ALA A 104 -2.69 6.52 9.19
C ALA A 104 -1.56 7.46 9.56
N VAL A 105 -1.85 8.42 10.44
CA VAL A 105 -0.88 9.39 10.92
C VAL A 105 0.18 8.70 11.77
N ALA A 106 -0.20 7.76 12.64
CA ALA A 106 0.76 6.98 13.43
C ALA A 106 1.77 6.25 12.54
N ASN A 107 1.32 5.54 11.50
CA ASN A 107 2.21 4.84 10.58
C ASN A 107 3.16 5.80 9.84
N VAL A 108 2.70 7.00 9.50
CA VAL A 108 3.55 8.03 8.87
C VAL A 108 4.60 8.56 9.87
N LEU A 109 4.20 8.84 11.10
CA LEU A 109 5.09 9.33 12.16
C LEU A 109 6.13 8.28 12.58
N ASP A 110 5.76 7.00 12.56
CA ASP A 110 6.62 5.86 12.90
C ASP A 110 7.52 5.41 11.74
N ASP A 111 7.41 6.02 10.56
CA ASP A 111 8.01 5.52 9.30
C ASP A 111 7.63 4.06 8.99
N ASP A 112 6.47 3.60 9.50
CA ASP A 112 5.90 2.28 9.25
C ASP A 112 5.18 2.25 7.90
N ARG A 113 6.01 2.24 6.84
CA ARG A 113 5.55 2.16 5.45
C ARG A 113 4.83 0.86 5.13
N ASP A 114 5.14 -0.24 5.80
CA ASP A 114 4.53 -1.54 5.52
C ASP A 114 3.08 -1.55 5.98
N SER A 115 2.83 -1.11 7.22
CA SER A 115 1.48 -0.94 7.73
C SER A 115 0.72 0.11 6.94
N LEU A 116 1.36 1.22 6.54
CA LEU A 116 0.72 2.23 5.69
C LEU A 116 0.36 1.68 4.30
N ALA A 117 1.26 0.96 3.64
CA ALA A 117 1.03 0.33 2.34
C ALA A 117 -0.09 -0.70 2.42
N PHE A 118 -0.13 -1.52 3.47
CA PHE A 118 -1.22 -2.47 3.70
C PHE A 118 -2.58 -1.76 3.84
N ARG A 119 -2.62 -0.63 4.56
CA ARG A 119 -3.83 0.18 4.71
C ARG A 119 -4.29 0.80 3.39
N ILE A 120 -3.36 1.33 2.60
CA ILE A 120 -3.63 1.81 1.23
C ILE A 120 -4.18 0.66 0.37
N HIS A 121 -3.58 -0.54 0.41
CA HIS A 121 -4.05 -1.70 -0.35
C HIS A 121 -5.45 -2.16 0.08
N ARG A 122 -5.76 -2.14 1.38
CA ARG A 122 -7.09 -2.47 1.90
C ARG A 122 -8.13 -1.43 1.46
N ALA A 123 -7.78 -0.14 1.55
CA ALA A 123 -8.61 0.96 1.06
C ALA A 123 -8.86 0.86 -0.45
N GLY A 124 -7.84 0.56 -1.24
CA GLY A 124 -7.97 0.32 -2.68
C GLY A 124 -8.85 -0.89 -3.01
N GLY A 125 -8.73 -1.97 -2.24
CA GLY A 125 -9.62 -3.12 -2.33
C GLY A 125 -11.09 -2.75 -2.08
N ARG A 126 -11.36 -1.97 -1.02
CA ARG A 126 -12.70 -1.46 -0.69
C ARG A 126 -13.25 -0.49 -1.73
N ALA A 127 -12.39 0.36 -2.28
CA ALA A 127 -12.76 1.28 -3.35
C ALA A 127 -13.05 0.54 -4.67
N GLY A 128 -12.64 -0.72 -4.81
CA GLY A 128 -12.82 -1.46 -6.06
C GLY A 128 -11.80 -1.09 -7.13
N ILE A 129 -10.60 -0.63 -6.76
CA ILE A 129 -9.58 -0.14 -7.72
C ILE A 129 -9.15 -1.19 -8.77
N HIS A 130 -9.40 -2.47 -8.49
CA HIS A 130 -9.16 -3.55 -9.45
C HIS A 130 -10.05 -3.47 -10.70
N GLY A 131 -11.17 -2.72 -10.65
CA GLY A 131 -12.06 -2.46 -11.77
C GLY A 131 -11.73 -1.20 -12.56
N ILE A 132 -10.56 -0.58 -12.35
CA ILE A 132 -10.18 0.64 -13.07
C ILE A 132 -10.04 0.38 -14.58
N GLY A 133 -10.84 1.08 -15.40
CA GLY A 133 -10.86 0.92 -16.85
C GLY A 133 -10.13 2.02 -17.62
N SER A 134 -9.93 3.19 -17.00
CA SER A 134 -9.38 4.36 -17.68
C SER A 134 -8.52 5.26 -16.78
N LEU A 135 -7.68 6.08 -17.42
CA LEU A 135 -6.85 7.08 -16.74
C LEU A 135 -7.67 8.18 -16.04
N ARG A 136 -8.89 8.46 -16.51
CA ARG A 136 -9.76 9.49 -15.91
C ARG A 136 -10.25 9.07 -14.53
N GLU A 137 -10.54 7.78 -14.37
CA GLU A 137 -10.99 7.18 -13.12
C GLU A 137 -9.89 7.15 -12.04
N LYS A 138 -8.61 7.24 -12.43
CA LYS A 138 -7.48 7.28 -11.48
C LYS A 138 -7.66 8.36 -10.41
N SER A 139 -8.10 9.56 -10.80
CA SER A 139 -8.31 10.66 -9.85
C SER A 139 -9.46 10.39 -8.87
N ILE A 140 -10.49 9.66 -9.32
CA ILE A 140 -11.65 9.28 -8.52
C ILE A 140 -11.23 8.25 -7.48
N PHE A 141 -10.55 7.18 -7.90
CA PHE A 141 -10.06 6.14 -6.99
C PHE A 141 -9.03 6.69 -6.00
N ALA A 142 -8.15 7.60 -6.41
CA ALA A 142 -7.20 8.25 -5.50
C ALA A 142 -7.93 9.00 -4.36
N ARG A 143 -8.98 9.76 -4.70
CA ARG A 143 -9.82 10.44 -3.70
C ARG A 143 -10.57 9.45 -2.81
N GLN A 144 -11.18 8.42 -3.38
CA GLN A 144 -11.89 7.40 -2.60
C GLN A 144 -10.99 6.65 -1.63
N ILE A 145 -9.78 6.28 -2.07
CA ILE A 145 -8.76 5.68 -1.20
C ILE A 145 -8.38 6.64 -0.08
N GLY A 146 -8.19 7.93 -0.41
CA GLY A 146 -7.94 8.99 0.56
C GLY A 146 -9.05 9.11 1.62
N ALA A 147 -10.31 9.09 1.19
CA ALA A 147 -11.47 9.13 2.08
C ALA A 147 -11.47 7.92 3.05
N PHE A 148 -11.18 6.71 2.57
CA PHE A 148 -11.06 5.53 3.45
C PHE A 148 -9.90 5.62 4.46
N LEU A 149 -8.86 6.39 4.16
CA LEU A 149 -7.74 6.65 5.07
C LEU A 149 -8.02 7.83 6.02
N GLY A 150 -9.13 8.54 5.86
CA GLY A 150 -9.50 9.71 6.67
C GLY A 150 -8.89 11.02 6.20
N LEU A 151 -8.49 11.15 4.93
CA LEU A 151 -7.89 12.40 4.44
C LEU A 151 -8.87 13.60 4.46
N ASP A 152 -10.15 13.39 4.19
CA ASP A 152 -11.14 14.47 4.25
C ASP A 152 -11.29 15.00 5.70
N GLU A 153 -11.19 14.11 6.67
CA GLU A 153 -11.20 14.44 8.11
C GLU A 153 -9.92 15.16 8.52
N LEU A 154 -8.77 14.73 7.99
CA LEU A 154 -7.49 15.40 8.21
C LEU A 154 -7.52 16.82 7.65
N ASP A 155 -8.03 17.00 6.43
CA ASP A 155 -8.18 18.31 5.80
C ASP A 155 -9.10 19.22 6.63
N ALA A 156 -10.21 18.68 7.16
CA ALA A 156 -11.10 19.41 8.06
C ALA A 156 -10.42 19.80 9.39
N TYR A 157 -9.64 18.89 9.97
CA TYR A 157 -8.87 19.13 11.19
C TYR A 157 -7.78 20.20 10.97
N LEU A 158 -7.07 20.15 9.84
CA LEU A 158 -6.06 21.16 9.49
C LEU A 158 -6.67 22.53 9.19
N ALA A 159 -7.87 22.56 8.60
CA ALA A 159 -8.60 23.80 8.37
C ALA A 159 -9.12 24.42 9.67
N ASN A 160 -9.48 23.60 10.66
CA ASN A 160 -9.97 24.03 11.97
C ASN A 160 -9.40 23.16 13.11
N PRO A 161 -8.21 23.48 13.65
CA PRO A 161 -7.51 22.65 14.65
C PRO A 161 -8.16 22.62 16.06
N GLY A 162 -9.48 22.50 16.17
CA GLY A 162 -10.22 22.47 17.44
C GLY A 162 -11.69 22.03 17.42
N LEU A 163 -12.29 21.73 16.25
CA LEU A 163 -13.72 21.35 16.17
C LEU A 163 -14.01 19.86 16.39
N ALA A 164 -12.99 19.01 16.30
CA ALA A 164 -13.14 17.56 16.42
C ALA A 164 -13.59 17.10 17.82
N ALA A 165 -13.33 17.91 18.86
CA ALA A 165 -13.81 17.67 20.22
C ALA A 165 -15.29 18.04 20.42
N SER A 166 -15.87 18.94 19.61
CA SER A 166 -17.22 19.49 19.84
C SER A 166 -18.35 18.75 19.14
N GLU A 167 -18.08 17.98 18.08
CA GLU A 167 -19.13 17.25 17.36
C GLU A 167 -19.47 15.89 17.98
N SER A 168 -18.61 15.35 18.85
CA SER A 168 -18.86 14.09 19.56
C SER A 168 -19.83 14.25 20.75
N GLU A 169 -19.89 15.43 21.38
CA GLU A 169 -20.86 15.73 22.46
C GLU A 169 -22.27 16.09 21.93
N SER A 170 -22.40 16.47 20.66
CA SER A 170 -23.68 16.93 20.11
C SER A 170 -24.56 15.81 19.52
N ARG A 171 -24.13 14.54 19.58
CA ARG A 171 -24.89 13.38 19.10
C ARG A 171 -25.48 12.49 20.20
N GLU A 172 -25.32 12.87 21.47
CA GLU A 172 -26.06 12.27 22.59
C GLU A 172 -27.09 13.26 23.16
N PHE A 173 -28.18 13.50 22.41
CA PHE A 173 -29.47 13.93 22.96
C PHE A 173 -30.62 13.46 22.06
#